data_AF-A0A0K8VJF8-F1
#
_entry.id   AF-A0A0K8VJF8-F1
#
_cell.length_a   1.000
_cell.length_b   1.000
_cell.length_c   1.000
_cell.angle_alpha   90.00
_cell.angle_beta   90.00
_cell.angle_gamma   90.00
#
_symmetry.space_group_name_H-M   'P 1'
#
loop_
_entity.id
_entity.type
_entity.pdbx_description
1 polymer ?
#
loop_
_entity_poly.entity_id
_entity_poly.type
_entity_poly.pdbx_seq_one_letter_code
_entity_poly.pdbx_strand_id
1 'polypeptide(L)'
;MKRRSLQMRPILEQKTNPRNIALHNYPLEEHTVQTSDGYLLSTYRIPALIAKRNGVVLLQHGFTLSSDVWLLRGPKEDLPYLLADAGYDVWLGNHRGNEYGL
;
A
#
# COMPACT_ATOMS: atom_id res chain seq x y z
N MET A 1 41.56 14.27 2.76
CA MET A 1 40.36 14.93 2.20
C MET A 1 39.83 14.07 1.05
N LYS A 2 38.88 13.15 1.32
CA LYS A 2 38.28 12.29 0.28
C LYS A 2 36.84 12.74 0.06
N ARG A 3 36.55 13.30 -1.12
CA ARG A 3 35.19 13.68 -1.53
C ARG A 3 34.36 12.40 -1.61
N ARG A 4 33.33 12.26 -0.75
CA ARG A 4 32.30 11.24 -0.92
C ARG A 4 31.49 11.61 -2.15
N SER A 5 31.59 10.79 -3.20
CA SER A 5 30.69 10.85 -4.34
C SER A 5 29.27 10.53 -3.84
N LEU A 6 28.31 11.43 -4.09
CA LEU A 6 26.90 11.05 -4.02
C LEU A 6 26.65 10.09 -5.19
N GLN A 7 26.49 8.80 -4.91
CA GLN A 7 25.86 7.89 -5.85
C GLN A 7 24.38 8.28 -5.93
N MET A 8 23.96 8.86 -7.05
CA MET A 8 22.54 8.95 -7.38
C MET A 8 22.02 7.52 -7.54
N ARG A 9 21.12 7.11 -6.66
CA ARG A 9 20.44 5.81 -6.79
C ARG A 9 19.47 5.89 -7.96
N PRO A 10 19.30 4.80 -8.74
CA PRO A 10 18.33 4.78 -9.81
C PRO A 10 16.94 5.10 -9.25
N ILE A 11 16.13 5.82 -10.03
CA ILE A 11 14.75 6.22 -9.70
C ILE A 11 13.87 5.00 -9.34
N LEU A 12 14.28 3.80 -9.73
CA LEU A 12 13.60 2.51 -9.50
C LEU A 12 13.65 1.97 -8.05
N GLU A 13 14.48 2.53 -7.16
CA GLU A 13 14.45 2.20 -5.72
C GLU A 13 13.59 3.19 -4.90
N GLN A 14 12.56 3.80 -5.51
CA GLN A 14 11.58 4.53 -4.72
C GLN A 14 10.86 3.55 -3.79
N LYS A 15 10.99 3.80 -2.49
CA LYS A 15 10.32 3.03 -1.45
C LYS A 15 8.82 3.27 -1.62
N THR A 16 8.12 2.32 -2.22
CA THR A 16 6.66 2.36 -2.34
C THR A 16 6.06 2.39 -0.93
N ASN A 17 5.09 3.28 -0.69
CA ASN A 17 4.51 3.45 0.64
C ASN A 17 3.82 2.18 1.21
N PRO A 18 3.31 1.21 0.43
CA PRO A 18 2.80 -0.05 0.94
C PRO A 18 3.80 -0.81 1.81
N ARG A 19 5.11 -0.69 1.57
CA ARG A 19 6.14 -1.30 2.44
C ARG A 19 6.14 -0.72 3.85
N ASN A 20 5.64 0.50 4.06
CA ASN A 20 5.49 1.09 5.38
C ASN A 20 4.55 0.29 6.27
N ILE A 21 3.61 -0.46 5.69
CA ILE A 21 2.73 -1.38 6.43
C ILE A 21 3.56 -2.38 7.23
N ALA A 22 4.48 -3.09 6.57
CA ALA A 22 5.36 -4.05 7.23
C ALA A 22 6.34 -3.36 8.19
N LEU A 23 6.88 -2.19 7.83
CA LEU A 23 7.79 -1.42 8.71
C LEU A 23 7.11 -0.95 10.00
N HIS A 24 5.79 -0.77 9.98
CA HIS A 24 4.98 -0.45 11.14
C HIS A 24 4.46 -1.68 11.90
N ASN A 25 4.96 -2.88 11.58
CA ASN A 25 4.58 -4.16 12.19
C ASN A 25 3.13 -4.60 11.91
N TYR A 26 2.56 -4.16 10.79
CA TYR A 26 1.31 -4.72 10.29
C TYR A 26 1.60 -5.81 9.25
N PRO A 27 0.81 -6.89 9.20
CA PRO A 27 0.91 -7.86 8.13
C PRO A 27 0.59 -7.18 6.79
N LEU A 28 1.41 -7.49 5.79
CA LEU A 28 1.26 -6.99 4.43
C LEU A 28 1.13 -8.19 3.49
N GLU A 29 0.03 -8.25 2.77
CA GLU A 29 -0.11 -9.09 1.58
C GLU A 29 -0.12 -8.20 0.33
N GLU A 30 0.56 -8.65 -0.73
CA GLU A 30 0.51 -8.04 -2.06
C GLU A 30 -0.12 -9.03 -3.03
N HIS A 31 -1.08 -8.55 -3.82
CA HIS A 31 -1.88 -9.34 -4.75
C HIS A 31 -1.89 -8.68 -6.12
N THR A 32 -1.63 -9.46 -7.16
CA THR A 32 -1.81 -9.02 -8.55
C THR A 32 -3.18 -9.45 -9.05
N VAL A 33 -4.01 -8.49 -9.44
CA VAL A 33 -5.35 -8.70 -9.98
C VAL A 33 -5.33 -8.42 -11.48
N GLN A 34 -5.73 -9.41 -12.28
CA GLN A 34 -5.93 -9.21 -13.71
C GLN A 34 -7.36 -8.80 -14.01
N THR A 35 -7.53 -7.67 -14.69
CA THR A 35 -8.83 -7.19 -15.18
C THR A 35 -9.26 -7.95 -16.44
N SER A 36 -10.56 -7.91 -16.77
CA SER A 36 -11.13 -8.67 -17.90
C SER A 36 -10.54 -8.31 -19.27
N ASP A 37 -10.00 -7.10 -19.40
CA ASP A 37 -9.35 -6.59 -20.61
C ASP A 37 -7.82 -6.58 -20.50
N GLY A 38 -7.26 -7.30 -19.52
CA GLY A 38 -5.86 -7.72 -19.51
C GLY A 38 -4.89 -6.92 -18.64
N TYR A 39 -5.31 -5.79 -18.06
CA TYR A 39 -4.45 -4.99 -17.17
C TYR A 39 -4.15 -5.73 -15.86
N LEU A 40 -2.92 -5.58 -15.37
CA LEU A 40 -2.46 -6.17 -14.11
C LEU A 40 -2.33 -5.07 -13.05
N LEU A 41 -3.08 -5.21 -11.97
CA LEU A 41 -3.14 -4.24 -10.89
C LEU A 41 -2.53 -4.84 -9.62
N SER A 42 -1.49 -4.20 -9.08
CA SER A 42 -1.03 -4.48 -7.73
C SER A 42 -2.00 -3.89 -6.71
N THR A 43 -2.48 -4.73 -5.82
CA THR A 43 -3.37 -4.41 -4.71
C THR A 43 -2.72 -4.88 -3.41
N TYR A 44 -2.91 -4.10 -2.35
CA TYR A 44 -2.28 -4.36 -1.06
C TYR A 44 -3.33 -4.65 -0.01
N ARG A 45 -3.00 -5.49 0.97
CA ARG A 45 -3.93 -5.87 2.01
C ARG A 45 -3.26 -5.95 3.38
N ILE A 46 -3.95 -5.39 4.36
CA ILE A 46 -3.69 -5.59 5.79
C ILE A 46 -4.74 -6.58 6.30
N PRO A 47 -4.42 -7.88 6.42
CA PRO A 47 -5.38 -8.86 6.89
C PRO A 47 -5.77 -8.55 8.33
N ALA A 48 -7.03 -8.83 8.66
CA ALA A 48 -7.53 -8.65 10.02
C ALA A 48 -6.67 -9.42 11.04
N LEU A 49 -6.27 -8.71 12.10
CA LEU A 49 -5.39 -9.25 13.16
C LEU A 49 -6.11 -10.23 14.11
N ILE A 50 -7.44 -10.27 14.05
CA ILE A 50 -8.30 -11.10 14.91
C ILE A 50 -9.08 -12.14 14.08
N ALA A 51 -9.33 -13.31 14.68
CA ALA A 51 -10.00 -14.42 14.01
C ALA A 51 -11.44 -14.07 13.59
N LYS A 52 -12.16 -13.27 14.40
CA LYS A 52 -13.50 -12.78 14.07
C LYS A 52 -13.40 -11.40 13.45
N ARG A 53 -13.51 -11.33 12.12
CA ARG A 53 -13.40 -10.08 11.35
C ARG A 53 -14.67 -9.24 11.48
N ASN A 54 -14.52 -7.92 11.63
CA ASN A 54 -15.64 -6.98 11.62
C ASN A 54 -16.17 -6.68 10.21
N GLY A 55 -15.44 -7.08 9.18
CA GLY A 55 -15.82 -6.93 7.78
C GLY A 55 -14.59 -6.73 6.90
N VAL A 56 -14.83 -6.54 5.61
CA VAL A 56 -13.82 -6.17 4.61
C VAL A 56 -14.03 -4.71 4.23
N VAL A 57 -12.95 -3.93 4.17
CA VAL A 57 -12.99 -2.54 3.71
C VAL A 57 -12.04 -2.40 2.52
N LEU A 58 -12.55 -1.86 1.41
CA LEU A 58 -11.74 -1.47 0.25
C LEU A 58 -11.57 0.05 0.25
N LEU A 59 -10.32 0.51 0.33
CA LEU A 59 -9.96 1.92 0.21
C LEU A 59 -9.47 2.19 -1.21
N GLN A 60 -10.22 3.03 -1.93
CA GLN A 60 -9.90 3.44 -3.30
C GLN A 60 -9.44 4.89 -3.31
N HIS A 61 -8.28 5.15 -3.91
CA HIS A 61 -7.72 6.50 -4.02
C HIS A 61 -8.48 7.36 -5.06
N GLY A 62 -8.26 8.68 -5.00
CA GLY A 62 -8.84 9.64 -5.94
C GLY A 62 -8.14 9.74 -7.30
N PHE A 63 -8.51 10.75 -8.08
CA PHE A 63 -7.93 11.04 -9.40
C PHE A 63 -6.44 11.36 -9.30
N THR A 64 -5.62 10.84 -10.23
CA THR A 64 -4.15 11.05 -10.30
C THR A 64 -3.34 10.60 -9.07
N LEU A 65 -3.90 9.70 -8.26
CA LEU A 65 -3.28 9.17 -7.05
C LEU A 65 -3.01 7.66 -7.15
N SER A 66 -2.48 7.09 -6.08
CA SER A 66 -2.30 5.66 -5.86
C SER A 66 -2.68 5.29 -4.42
N SER A 67 -2.63 4.01 -4.05
CA SER A 67 -2.86 3.53 -2.68
C SER A 67 -1.99 4.20 -1.62
N ASP A 68 -0.89 4.82 -2.02
CA ASP A 68 0.10 5.48 -1.15
C ASP A 68 -0.47 6.60 -0.30
N VAL A 69 -1.51 7.27 -0.80
CA VAL A 69 -2.14 8.40 -0.11
C VAL A 69 -2.71 8.01 1.25
N TRP A 70 -2.96 6.72 1.46
CA TRP A 70 -3.45 6.19 2.72
C TRP A 70 -2.35 5.86 3.73
N LEU A 71 -1.06 6.03 3.39
CA LEU A 71 0.08 5.49 4.16
C LEU A 71 1.19 6.54 4.38
N LEU A 72 0.82 7.80 4.57
CA LEU A 72 1.75 8.94 4.64
C LEU A 72 2.18 9.32 6.06
N ARG A 73 1.33 9.10 7.06
CA ARG A 73 1.49 9.62 8.44
C ARG A 73 1.73 8.50 9.46
N GLY A 74 1.30 7.27 9.17
CA GLY A 74 1.55 6.09 9.98
C GLY A 74 0.41 5.68 10.93
N PRO A 75 0.65 4.68 11.80
CA PRO A 75 -0.41 3.87 12.43
C PRO A 75 -1.45 4.60 13.28
N LYS A 76 -1.06 5.72 13.90
CA LYS A 76 -1.95 6.48 14.80
C LYS A 76 -2.92 7.39 14.06
N GLU A 77 -2.69 7.63 12.78
CA GLU A 77 -3.38 8.68 12.03
C GLU A 77 -3.98 8.18 10.72
N ASP A 78 -3.32 7.23 10.08
CA ASP A 78 -3.72 6.75 8.77
C ASP A 78 -4.81 5.68 8.87
N LEU A 79 -5.86 5.89 8.07
CA LEU A 79 -7.09 5.10 8.11
C LEU A 79 -6.89 3.59 7.97
N PRO A 80 -5.99 3.05 7.10
CA PRO A 80 -5.81 1.61 6.98
C PRO A 80 -5.41 0.94 8.29
N TYR A 81 -4.54 1.58 9.07
CA TYR A 81 -4.06 1.05 10.34
C TYR A 81 -5.15 1.13 11.41
N LEU A 82 -5.86 2.25 11.49
CA LEU A 82 -6.97 2.42 12.42
C LEU A 82 -8.08 1.39 12.19
N LEU A 83 -8.37 1.07 10.92
CA LEU A 83 -9.32 0.02 10.55
C LEU A 83 -8.80 -1.38 10.90
N ALA A 84 -7.53 -1.67 10.62
CA ALA A 84 -6.93 -2.95 10.97
C ALA A 84 -6.93 -3.20 12.49
N ASP A 85 -6.59 -2.18 13.29
CA ASP A 85 -6.66 -2.21 14.75
C ASP A 85 -8.10 -2.39 15.25
N ALA A 86 -9.07 -1.81 14.55
CA ALA A 86 -10.49 -2.01 14.80
C ALA A 86 -11.03 -3.36 14.30
N GLY A 87 -10.17 -4.29 13.82
CA GLY A 87 -10.55 -5.65 13.47
C GLY A 87 -11.11 -5.84 12.06
N TYR A 88 -10.89 -4.87 11.16
CA TYR A 88 -11.27 -4.99 9.75
C TYR A 88 -10.16 -5.62 8.91
N ASP A 89 -10.57 -6.24 7.81
CA ASP A 89 -9.71 -6.76 6.76
C ASP A 89 -9.60 -5.70 5.65
N VAL A 90 -8.45 -5.04 5.56
CA VAL A 90 -8.32 -3.79 4.81
C VAL A 90 -7.60 -4.03 3.49
N TRP A 91 -8.22 -3.63 2.39
CA TRP A 91 -7.67 -3.66 1.05
C TRP A 91 -7.41 -2.25 0.54
N LEU A 92 -6.27 -2.05 -0.10
CA LEU A 92 -5.88 -0.82 -0.77
C LEU A 92 -5.88 -1.08 -2.28
N GLY A 93 -6.88 -0.51 -2.95
CA GLY A 93 -7.07 -0.68 -4.40
C GLY A 93 -6.25 0.32 -5.21
N ASN A 94 -5.93 -0.05 -6.44
CA ASN A 94 -5.26 0.81 -7.42
C ASN A 94 -6.04 0.84 -8.74
N HIS A 95 -6.05 2.00 -9.39
CA HIS A 95 -6.52 2.13 -10.77
C HIS A 95 -5.41 1.76 -11.76
N ARG A 96 -5.80 1.26 -12.93
CA ARG A 96 -4.89 1.16 -14.07
C ARG A 96 -4.30 2.53 -14.42
N GLY A 97 -3.07 2.54 -14.89
CA GLY A 97 -2.35 3.75 -15.31
C GLY A 97 -1.69 4.53 -14.17
N ASN A 98 -1.81 4.09 -12.91
CA ASN A 98 -0.95 4.59 -11.83
C ASN A 98 0.31 3.71 -11.69
N GLU A 99 1.22 4.04 -10.75
CA GLU A 99 2.47 3.31 -10.52
C GLU A 99 2.28 1.80 -10.25
N TYR A 100 1.09 1.39 -9.83
CA TYR A 100 0.74 0.01 -9.46
C TYR A 100 -0.17 -0.69 -10.48
N GLY A 101 -0.42 -0.09 -11.64
CA GLY A 101 -1.25 -0.69 -12.67
C GLY A 101 -0.74 -0.37 -14.06
N LEU A 102 -0.11 -1.35 -14.72
CA LEU A 102 0.31 -1.27 -16.13
C LEU A 102 -0.69 -1.98 -17.04
#